data_AF-A0A6C0JMF2-F1
#
_entry.id   AF-A0A6C0JMF2-F1
#
_cell.length_a   1.000
_cell.length_b   1.000
_cell.length_c   1.000
_cell.angle_alpha   90.00
_cell.angle_beta   90.00
_cell.angle_gamma   90.00
#
_symmetry.space_group_name_H-M   'P 1'
#
loop_
_entity.id
_entity.type
_entity.pdbx_description
1 polymer ?
#
loop_
_entity_poly.entity_id
_entity_poly.type
_entity_poly.pdbx_seq_one_letter_code
_entity_poly.pdbx_strand_id
1 'polypeptide(L)'
;MYNYLVEFLATTFFVYVILATGNPLAIGAALALILLLTMNVTSGYVNPAITIVMASAGKISTQEIIPYCLVQIFGGLTALELYKRYKL
;
A
#
# COMPACT_ATOMS: atom_id res chain seq x y z
N MET A 1 -9.07 -13.67 0.50
CA MET A 1 -7.71 -14.16 0.15
C MET A 1 -6.94 -13.17 -0.71
N TYR A 2 -7.56 -12.56 -1.75
CA TYR A 2 -6.89 -11.58 -2.60
C TYR A 2 -6.51 -10.26 -1.92
N ASN A 3 -7.17 -9.89 -0.81
CA ASN A 3 -7.00 -8.56 -0.21
C ASN A 3 -5.57 -8.26 0.24
N TYR A 4 -4.92 -9.21 0.90
CA TYR A 4 -3.54 -9.05 1.36
C TYR A 4 -2.54 -8.99 0.20
N LEU A 5 -2.78 -9.77 -0.86
CA LEU A 5 -1.94 -9.74 -2.05
C LEU A 5 -2.07 -8.39 -2.77
N VAL A 6 -3.29 -7.90 -2.93
CA VAL A 6 -3.56 -6.59 -3.54
C VAL A 6 -2.91 -5.48 -2.71
N GLU A 7 -3.03 -5.51 -1.38
CA GLU A 7 -2.36 -4.55 -0.50
C GLU A 7 -0.84 -4.58 -0.59
N PHE A 8 -0.27 -5.78 -0.61
CA PHE A 8 1.16 -5.96 -0.79
C PHE A 8 1.64 -5.35 -2.11
N LEU A 9 0.98 -5.67 -3.23
CA LEU A 9 1.35 -5.17 -4.55
C LEU A 9 1.12 -3.66 -4.68
N ALA A 10 -0.01 -3.16 -4.17
CA ALA A 10 -0.33 -1.74 -4.17
C ALA A 10 0.67 -0.94 -3.34
N THR A 11 1.02 -1.41 -2.14
CA THR A 11 2.04 -0.75 -1.30
C THR A 11 3.42 -0.83 -1.94
N THR A 12 3.77 -1.95 -2.57
CA THR A 12 5.03 -2.10 -3.32
C THR A 12 5.12 -1.05 -4.43
N PHE A 13 4.07 -0.93 -5.26
CA PHE A 13 4.02 0.07 -6.33
C PHE A 13 4.07 1.50 -5.78
N PHE A 14 3.28 1.81 -4.75
CA PHE A 14 3.22 3.14 -4.16
C PHE A 14 4.58 3.60 -3.61
N VAL A 15 5.23 2.76 -2.80
CA VAL A 15 6.55 3.07 -2.22
C VAL A 15 7.61 3.15 -3.30
N TYR A 16 7.55 2.32 -4.35
CA TYR A 16 8.49 2.41 -5.47
C TYR A 16 8.39 3.78 -6.17
N VAL A 17 7.18 4.27 -6.44
CA VAL A 17 6.98 5.60 -7.05
C VAL A 17 7.55 6.72 -6.17
N ILE A 18 7.37 6.63 -4.85
CA ILE A 18 7.96 7.58 -3.90
C ILE A 18 9.49 7.58 -4.03
N LEU A 19 10.12 6.39 -3.97
CA LEU A 19 11.58 6.25 -4.03
C LEU A 19 12.17 6.68 -5.38
N ALA A 20 11.50 6.32 -6.49
CA ALA A 20 11.99 6.57 -7.83
C ALA A 20 11.87 8.04 -8.24
N THR A 21 10.82 8.73 -7.79
CA THR A 21 10.50 10.07 -8.30
C THR A 21 10.68 11.18 -7.27
N GLY A 22 10.33 10.95 -6.00
CA GLY A 22 10.17 12.01 -4.99
C GLY A 22 9.19 13.12 -5.38
N ASN A 23 8.42 12.95 -6.48
CA ASN A 23 7.61 14.01 -7.06
C ASN A 23 6.19 13.95 -6.48
N PRO A 24 5.69 15.04 -5.85
CA PRO A 24 4.37 15.03 -5.21
C PRO A 24 3.21 14.68 -6.14
N LEU A 25 3.25 15.12 -7.40
CA LEU A 25 2.20 14.83 -8.37
C LEU A 25 2.21 13.36 -8.78
N ALA A 26 3.41 12.77 -8.98
CA ALA A 26 3.54 11.35 -9.30
C ALA A 26 3.04 10.47 -8.14
N ILE A 27 3.39 10.83 -6.91
CA ILE A 27 2.95 10.12 -5.69
C ILE A 27 1.42 10.20 -5.56
N GLY A 28 0.83 11.39 -5.72
CA GLY A 28 -0.62 11.57 -5.67
C GLY A 28 -1.34 10.78 -6.77
N ALA A 29 -0.83 10.82 -8.00
CA ALA A 29 -1.40 10.08 -9.12
C ALA A 29 -1.31 8.55 -8.90
N ALA A 30 -0.20 8.04 -8.36
CA ALA A 30 -0.06 6.63 -8.04
C ALA A 30 -1.06 6.17 -6.97
N LEU A 31 -1.24 6.96 -5.91
CA LEU A 31 -2.24 6.67 -4.88
C LEU A 31 -3.66 6.69 -5.46
N ALA A 32 -4.00 7.70 -6.26
CA ALA A 32 -5.30 7.79 -6.91
C ALA A 32 -5.57 6.57 -7.81
N LEU A 33 -4.59 6.15 -8.60
CA LEU A 33 -4.68 4.97 -9.46
C LEU A 33 -4.90 3.69 -8.65
N ILE A 34 -4.14 3.50 -7.56
CA ILE A 34 -4.32 2.36 -6.66
C ILE A 34 -5.76 2.31 -6.19
N LEU A 35 -6.28 3.40 -5.63
CA LEU A 35 -7.65 3.42 -5.12
C LEU A 35 -8.69 3.10 -6.21
N LEU A 36 -8.55 3.68 -7.41
CA LEU A 36 -9.43 3.39 -8.54
C LEU A 36 -9.44 1.90 -8.93
N LEU A 37 -8.28 1.24 -8.87
CA LEU A 37 -8.15 -0.17 -9.24
C LEU A 37 -8.55 -1.13 -8.12
N THR A 38 -8.28 -0.77 -6.86
CA THR A 38 -8.43 -1.69 -5.74
C THR A 38 -9.78 -1.60 -5.06
N MET A 39 -10.51 -0.49 -5.15
CA MET A 39 -11.76 -0.24 -4.40
C MET A 39 -12.79 -1.39 -4.45
N ASN A 40 -12.89 -2.11 -5.58
CA ASN A 40 -13.84 -3.22 -5.76
C ASN A 40 -13.36 -4.56 -5.13
N VAL A 41 -12.12 -4.62 -4.66
CA VAL A 41 -11.49 -5.81 -4.09
C VAL A 41 -11.08 -5.56 -2.64
N THR A 42 -10.46 -4.41 -2.36
CA THR A 42 -10.00 -3.97 -1.04
C THR A 42 -10.17 -2.45 -0.93
N SER A 43 -10.16 -1.93 0.31
CA SER A 43 -10.21 -0.48 0.51
C SER A 43 -8.93 0.26 0.12
N GLY A 44 -7.85 -0.43 -0.26
CA GLY A 44 -6.58 0.16 -0.72
C GLY A 44 -5.94 1.08 0.32
N TYR A 45 -5.85 0.64 1.57
CA TYR A 45 -5.28 1.43 2.66
C TYR A 45 -3.80 1.74 2.45
N VAL A 46 -3.03 0.78 1.92
CA VAL A 46 -1.59 0.88 1.56
C VAL A 46 -0.68 1.54 2.60
N ASN A 47 -1.13 1.59 3.85
CA ASN A 47 -0.51 2.36 4.91
C ASN A 47 -0.99 1.86 6.29
N PRO A 48 -0.07 1.44 7.18
CA PRO A 48 -0.40 1.00 8.53
C PRO A 48 -1.20 2.01 9.35
N ALA A 49 -0.88 3.29 9.25
CA ALA A 49 -1.61 4.35 9.96
C ALA A 49 -3.06 4.43 9.49
N ILE A 50 -3.30 4.33 8.18
CA ILE A 50 -4.66 4.32 7.62
C ILE A 50 -5.39 3.05 8.08
N THR A 51 -4.76 1.87 8.00
CA THR A 51 -5.34 0.61 8.49
C THR A 51 -5.80 0.73 9.95
N ILE A 52 -4.97 1.27 10.84
CA ILE A 52 -5.29 1.44 12.27
C ILE A 52 -6.44 2.42 12.47
N VAL A 53 -6.44 3.56 11.77
CA VAL A 53 -7.52 4.55 11.86
C VAL A 53 -8.84 3.98 11.34
N MET A 54 -8.80 3.25 10.23
CA MET A 54 -9.99 2.62 9.66
C MET A 54 -10.53 1.51 10.54
N ALA A 55 -9.68 0.78 11.25
CA ALA A 55 -10.09 -0.19 12.27
C ALA A 55 -10.76 0.51 13.46
N SER A 56 -10.18 1.62 13.91
CA SER A 56 -10.74 2.47 14.97
C SER A 56 -12.09 3.08 14.60
N ALA A 57 -12.29 3.36 13.31
CA ALA A 57 -13.55 3.83 12.73
C ALA A 57 -14.57 2.71 12.44
N GLY A 58 -14.28 1.45 12.81
CA GLY A 58 -15.17 0.30 12.61
C GLY A 58 -15.32 -0.14 11.16
N LYS A 59 -14.39 0.23 10.27
CA LYS A 59 -14.43 -0.10 8.83
C LYS A 59 -13.68 -1.39 8.48
N ILE A 60 -12.80 -1.85 9.35
CA ILE A 60 -12.12 -3.14 9.25
C ILE A 60 -12.10 -3.79 10.64
N SER A 61 -12.16 -5.12 10.69
CA SER A 61 -12.01 -5.87 11.94
C SER A 61 -10.66 -5.55 12.61
N THR A 62 -10.65 -5.40 13.93
CA THR A 62 -9.41 -5.16 14.69
C THR A 62 -8.40 -6.31 14.57
N GLN A 63 -8.88 -7.53 14.30
CA GLN A 63 -8.04 -8.71 14.06
C GLN A 63 -7.22 -8.59 12.76
N GLU A 64 -7.68 -7.77 11.81
CA GLU A 64 -7.03 -7.57 10.52
C GLU A 64 -5.92 -6.51 10.56
N ILE A 65 -5.82 -5.72 11.63
CA ILE A 65 -4.82 -4.66 11.75
C ILE A 65 -3.41 -5.22 11.56
N ILE A 66 -3.06 -6.25 12.31
CA ILE A 66 -1.71 -6.83 12.27
C ILE A 66 -1.41 -7.44 10.90
N PRO A 67 -2.26 -8.32 10.31
CA PRO A 67 -2.07 -8.83 8.96
C PRO A 67 -1.87 -7.74 7.91
N TYR A 68 -2.73 -6.72 7.88
CA TYR A 68 -2.64 -5.62 6.89
C TYR A 68 -1.36 -4.81 7.06
N CYS A 69 -1.03 -4.42 8.29
CA CYS A 69 0.20 -3.68 8.57
C CYS A 69 1.44 -4.47 8.14
N LEU A 70 1.49 -5.78 8.40
CA LEU A 70 2.61 -6.62 7.98
C LEU A 70 2.76 -6.65 6.46
N VAL A 71 1.68 -6.88 5.70
CA VAL A 71 1.78 -6.94 4.23
C VAL A 71 2.11 -5.58 3.62
N GLN A 72 1.64 -4.48 4.20
CA GLN A 72 2.00 -3.13 3.77
C GLN A 72 3.50 -2.85 4.03
N ILE A 73 4.01 -3.20 5.22
CA ILE A 73 5.44 -3.07 5.55
C ILE A 73 6.29 -3.91 4.61
N PHE A 74 5.94 -5.19 4.40
CA PHE A 74 6.68 -6.06 3.49
C PHE A 74 6.61 -5.58 2.03
N GLY A 75 5.50 -5.01 1.60
CA GLY A 75 5.38 -4.38 0.28
C GLY A 75 6.34 -3.20 0.13
N GLY A 76 6.39 -2.30 1.11
CA GLY A 76 7.35 -1.19 1.12
C GLY A 76 8.81 -1.63 1.14
N LEU A 77 9.15 -2.67 1.91
CA LEU A 77 10.50 -3.24 1.92
C LEU A 77 10.86 -3.90 0.58
N THR A 78 9.91 -4.56 -0.05
CA THR A 78 10.09 -5.15 -1.39
C THR A 78 10.36 -4.05 -2.43
N ALA A 79 9.61 -2.95 -2.38
CA ALA A 79 9.84 -1.79 -3.23
C ALA A 79 11.25 -1.21 -3.08
N LEU A 80 11.72 -1.07 -1.83
CA LEU A 80 13.07 -0.61 -1.54
C LEU A 80 14.13 -1.53 -2.16
N GLU A 81 13.96 -2.85 -2.04
CA GLU A 81 14.91 -3.80 -2.58
C GLU A 81 14.92 -3.80 -4.12
N LEU A 82 13.74 -3.68 -4.74
CA LEU A 82 13.61 -3.50 -6.19
C LEU A 82 14.34 -2.23 -6.65
N TYR A 83 14.10 -1.09 -5.99
CA TYR A 83 14.74 0.18 -6.32
C TYR A 83 16.27 0.13 -6.23
N LYS A 84 16.81 -0.57 -5.21
CA LYS A 84 18.26 -0.75 -5.05
C LYS A 84 18.88 -1.61 -6.14
N ARG A 85 18.21 -2.70 -6.53
CA ARG A 85 18.74 -3.70 -7.47
C ARG A 85 18.54 -3.32 -8.92
N TYR A 86 17.44 -2.64 -9.22
CA TYR A 86 17.04 -2.29 -10.56
C TYR A 86 16.77 -0.80 -10.62
N LYS A 87 17.66 -0.06 -11.30
CA LYS A 87 17.36 1.31 -11.74
C LYS A 87 16.46 1.21 -12.95
N LEU A 88 15.15 1.09 -12.73
CA LEU A 88 14.14 1.31 -13.76
C LEU A 88 14.00 2.81 -14.04
#